data_AF-A0A8S1F4F8-F1
#
_entry.id   AF-A0A8S1F4F8-F1
#
_cell.length_a   1.000
_cell.length_b   1.000
_cell.length_c   1.000
_cell.angle_alpha   90.00
_cell.angle_beta   90.00
_cell.angle_gamma   90.00
#
_symmetry.space_group_name_H-M   'P 1'
#
loop_
_entity.id
_entity.type
_entity.pdbx_description
1 polymer ?
#
loop_
_entity_poly.entity_id
_entity_poly.type
_entity_poly.pdbx_seq_one_letter_code
_entity_poly.pdbx_strand_id
1 'polypeptide(L)'
;MVKVTIRLVGEEKDRLFKRIELDPQIHVDDLVKEIESVTNILPKFQEIKFRGDELPDVERPLQDIKFAEELVVYKKAVGIAMKAGPERMENAKEAVKLHTRLLEKGFFNVYSSFNEFRMENHHKVASWTDGNTELMREATVNHFRALHFKRGADDESDFVCRFEARPRDLGGSRKNTLAYVQLHGEKEETKYNVKYIATKWCDNFVPISHIEEEDVSADILVQILLLGTFLFIDDLHSDNCGQWKGTKEAAIVDFMPRAYTSYTNVKKALLDNSSSVYWEAIHIDALEKCNEKSRLEMAKECLKKWDLLSKIEMANEQIKPVKDRMKRQDIGFKGFNSPTEELDQYIIAVKENLTKLTVMLNEIDLNELTVK
;
A
#
# COMPACT_ATOMS: atom_id res chain seq x y z
N MET A 1 0.87 -22.04 45.41
CA MET A 1 0.05 -21.76 44.22
C MET A 1 -1.09 -20.82 44.56
N VAL A 2 -1.21 -19.72 43.83
CA VAL A 2 -2.29 -18.73 43.91
C VAL A 2 -3.04 -18.74 42.59
N LYS A 3 -4.38 -18.64 42.65
CA LYS A 3 -5.22 -18.60 41.45
C LYS A 3 -5.37 -17.17 40.97
N VAL A 4 -4.93 -16.90 39.75
CA VAL A 4 -4.94 -15.58 39.13
C VAL A 4 -5.78 -15.57 37.86
N THR A 5 -5.99 -14.38 37.31
CA THR A 5 -6.52 -14.19 35.96
C THR A 5 -5.41 -13.62 35.08
N ILE A 6 -5.17 -14.22 33.93
CA ILE A 6 -4.35 -13.60 32.88
C ILE A 6 -5.32 -12.92 31.92
N ARG A 7 -5.20 -11.60 31.78
CA ARG A 7 -5.94 -10.81 30.80
C ARG A 7 -5.02 -10.48 29.64
N LEU A 8 -5.31 -11.06 28.49
CA LEU A 8 -4.65 -10.73 27.23
C LEU A 8 -5.33 -9.49 26.63
N VAL A 9 -4.54 -8.44 26.42
CA VAL A 9 -4.99 -7.15 25.90
C VAL A 9 -4.33 -6.84 24.56
N GLY A 10 -5.05 -6.13 23.69
CA GLY A 10 -4.62 -5.82 22.32
C GLY A 10 -5.43 -6.50 21.20
N GLU A 11 -6.64 -6.98 21.51
CA GLU A 11 -7.66 -7.48 20.57
C GLU A 11 -8.95 -6.61 20.66
N GLU A 12 -9.96 -6.81 19.80
CA GLU A 12 -11.26 -6.07 19.90
C GLU A 12 -11.96 -6.27 21.25
N LYS A 13 -11.72 -7.42 21.88
CA LYS A 13 -12.19 -7.76 23.22
C LYS A 13 -11.08 -8.44 23.98
N ASP A 14 -10.90 -8.05 25.24
CA ASP A 14 -9.95 -8.69 26.13
C ASP A 14 -10.29 -10.17 26.31
N ARG A 15 -9.27 -11.02 26.26
CA ARG A 15 -9.43 -12.45 26.53
C ARG A 15 -8.96 -12.75 27.95
N LEU A 16 -9.83 -13.41 28.71
CA LEU A 16 -9.61 -13.73 30.11
C LEU A 16 -9.34 -15.22 30.29
N PHE A 17 -8.17 -15.55 30.82
CA PHE A 17 -7.80 -16.89 31.25
C PHE A 17 -7.89 -16.93 32.77
N LYS A 18 -8.97 -17.53 33.28
CA LYS A 18 -9.31 -17.51 34.71
C LYS A 18 -8.78 -18.75 35.42
N ARG A 19 -8.49 -18.61 36.72
CA ARG A 19 -8.09 -19.70 37.63
C ARG A 19 -6.76 -20.35 37.23
N ILE A 20 -5.83 -19.56 36.68
CA ILE A 20 -4.48 -20.02 36.40
C ILE A 20 -3.74 -20.14 37.72
N GLU A 21 -3.20 -21.32 38.01
CA GLU A 21 -2.42 -21.56 39.23
C GLU A 21 -0.98 -21.13 38.98
N LEU A 22 -0.53 -20.09 39.68
CA LEU A 22 0.85 -19.60 39.64
C LEU A 22 1.52 -19.75 40.99
N ASP A 23 2.82 -20.02 41.00
CA ASP A 23 3.62 -19.91 42.22
C ASP A 23 3.97 -18.42 42.46
N PRO A 24 3.60 -17.81 43.60
CA PRO A 24 4.05 -16.45 43.94
C PRO A 24 5.58 -16.29 43.95
N GLN A 25 6.33 -17.39 44.10
CA GLN A 25 7.79 -17.39 44.06
C GLN A 25 8.37 -17.74 42.68
N ILE A 26 7.53 -17.79 41.63
CA ILE A 26 7.97 -18.11 40.26
C ILE A 26 9.05 -17.15 39.77
N HIS A 27 10.07 -17.70 39.12
CA HIS A 27 11.10 -16.91 38.44
C HIS A 27 10.51 -16.24 37.20
N VAL A 28 11.00 -15.04 36.83
CA VAL A 28 10.49 -14.31 35.65
C VAL A 28 10.55 -15.14 34.36
N ASP A 29 11.63 -15.90 34.16
CA ASP A 29 11.81 -16.77 32.98
C ASP A 29 10.81 -17.93 32.91
N ASP A 30 10.34 -18.41 34.06
CA ASP A 30 9.34 -19.48 34.12
C ASP A 30 7.92 -18.90 34.08
N LEU A 31 7.73 -17.68 34.58
CA LEU A 31 6.48 -16.94 34.44
C LEU A 31 6.16 -16.67 32.96
N VAL A 32 7.13 -16.22 32.17
CA VAL A 32 6.91 -16.00 30.73
C VAL A 32 6.61 -17.31 29.98
N LYS A 33 7.19 -18.44 30.40
CA LYS A 33 6.87 -19.76 29.84
C LYS A 33 5.47 -20.23 30.23
N GLU A 34 5.02 -19.94 31.44
CA GLU A 34 3.65 -20.29 31.84
C GLU A 34 2.60 -19.39 31.19
N ILE A 35 2.92 -18.12 30.97
CA ILE A 35 2.08 -17.26 30.15
C ILE A 35 2.07 -17.79 28.71
N GLU A 36 3.19 -18.26 28.17
CA GLU A 36 3.25 -18.91 26.85
C GLU A 36 2.39 -20.17 26.81
N SER A 37 2.45 -21.04 27.83
CA SER A 37 1.68 -22.30 27.88
C SER A 37 0.16 -22.05 27.89
N VAL A 38 -0.28 -20.97 28.56
CA VAL A 38 -1.69 -20.60 28.69
C VAL A 38 -2.20 -19.79 27.49
N THR A 39 -1.39 -18.85 26.99
CA THR A 39 -1.82 -17.87 25.97
C THR A 39 -1.34 -18.21 24.56
N ASN A 40 -0.39 -19.14 24.43
CA ASN A 40 0.37 -19.45 23.21
C ASN A 40 1.17 -18.26 22.65
N ILE A 41 1.52 -17.27 23.48
CA ILE A 41 2.35 -16.13 23.09
C ILE A 41 3.79 -16.41 23.47
N LEU A 42 4.72 -16.40 22.51
CA LEU A 42 6.14 -16.61 22.79
C LEU A 42 6.68 -15.54 23.77
N PRO A 43 7.61 -15.88 24.68
CA PRO A 43 8.18 -14.96 25.68
C PRO A 43 8.69 -13.64 25.08
N LYS A 44 9.35 -13.70 23.91
CA LYS A 44 9.84 -12.50 23.20
C LYS A 44 8.76 -11.49 22.81
N PHE A 45 7.49 -11.90 22.84
CA PHE A 45 6.33 -11.10 22.46
C PHE A 45 5.41 -10.73 23.61
N GLN A 46 5.77 -11.08 24.84
CA GLN A 46 5.01 -10.74 26.02
C GLN A 46 5.54 -9.43 26.62
N GLU A 47 4.65 -8.48 26.86
CA GLU A 47 4.88 -7.36 27.78
C GLU A 47 3.88 -7.51 28.91
N ILE A 48 4.37 -7.74 30.13
CA ILE A 48 3.53 -8.14 31.25
C ILE A 48 3.45 -6.98 32.25
N LYS A 49 2.23 -6.62 32.63
CA LYS A 49 1.96 -5.64 33.68
C LYS A 49 1.22 -6.28 34.83
N PHE A 50 1.67 -5.95 36.04
CA PHE A 50 1.03 -6.36 37.28
C PHE A 50 0.61 -5.09 38.04
N ARG A 51 -0.68 -5.00 38.40
CA ARG A 51 -1.29 -3.80 39.02
C ARG A 51 -1.09 -2.48 38.24
N GLY A 52 -0.95 -2.59 36.92
CA GLY A 52 -0.78 -1.45 36.01
C GLY A 52 0.67 -1.05 35.74
N ASP A 53 1.61 -1.56 36.53
CA ASP A 53 3.04 -1.31 36.38
C ASP A 53 3.71 -2.43 35.56
N GLU A 54 4.81 -2.08 34.88
CA GLU A 54 5.67 -3.09 34.28
C GLU A 54 6.18 -4.04 35.36
N LEU A 55 6.31 -5.32 34.98
CA LEU A 55 6.84 -6.32 35.90
C LEU A 55 8.22 -5.85 36.42
N PRO A 56 8.43 -5.77 37.75
CA PRO A 56 9.70 -5.33 38.29
C PRO A 56 10.81 -6.29 37.84
N ASP A 57 11.97 -5.74 37.48
CA ASP A 57 13.16 -6.50 37.09
C ASP A 57 13.83 -7.12 38.32
N VAL A 58 13.11 -8.05 38.94
CA VAL A 58 13.50 -8.80 40.13
C VAL A 58 13.27 -10.27 39.89
N GLU A 59 14.07 -11.10 40.56
CA GLU A 59 14.04 -12.56 40.42
C GLU A 59 12.65 -13.17 40.67
N ARG A 60 11.82 -12.53 41.52
CA ARG A 60 10.49 -13.01 41.95
C ARG A 60 9.43 -11.92 41.85
N PRO A 61 8.93 -11.62 40.64
CA PRO A 61 8.14 -10.41 40.40
C PRO A 61 6.71 -10.46 40.98
N LEU A 62 6.24 -11.63 41.43
CA LEU A 62 4.87 -11.85 41.90
C LEU A 62 4.79 -12.23 43.38
N GLN A 63 5.81 -11.94 44.18
CA GLN A 63 5.93 -12.40 45.57
C GLN A 63 4.71 -12.05 46.46
N ASP A 64 4.00 -10.96 46.15
CA ASP A 64 2.84 -10.46 46.89
C ASP A 64 1.51 -10.58 46.13
N ILE A 65 1.46 -11.44 45.11
CA ILE A 65 0.24 -11.67 44.33
C ILE A 65 -0.85 -12.38 45.15
N LYS A 66 -2.09 -11.90 45.03
CA LYS A 66 -3.26 -12.37 45.76
C LYS A 66 -4.22 -13.12 44.85
N PHE A 67 -5.11 -13.88 45.48
CA PHE A 67 -6.18 -14.59 44.79
C PHE A 67 -7.02 -13.65 43.92
N ALA A 68 -7.31 -14.07 42.70
CA ALA A 68 -8.07 -13.36 41.68
C ALA A 68 -7.45 -12.05 41.17
N GLU A 69 -6.20 -11.74 41.53
CA GLU A 69 -5.48 -10.64 40.89
C GLU A 69 -5.18 -10.93 39.41
N GLU A 70 -4.93 -9.85 38.67
CA GLU A 70 -4.80 -9.87 37.23
C GLU A 70 -3.36 -9.62 36.80
N LEU A 71 -2.88 -10.46 35.89
CA LEU A 71 -1.71 -10.18 35.06
C LEU A 71 -2.19 -9.73 33.68
N VAL A 72 -1.82 -8.51 33.30
CA VAL A 72 -2.15 -7.94 32.00
C VAL A 72 -1.01 -8.25 31.05
N VAL A 73 -1.28 -9.00 29.99
CA VAL A 73 -0.27 -9.35 28.98
C VAL A 73 -0.59 -8.60 27.70
N TYR A 74 0.30 -7.70 27.32
CA TYR A 74 0.29 -6.98 26.05
C TYR A 74 1.09 -7.76 25.01
N LYS A 75 0.57 -7.82 23.79
CA LYS A 75 1.26 -8.45 22.66
C LYS A 75 2.21 -7.46 21.99
N LYS A 76 3.52 -7.65 22.16
CA LYS A 76 4.60 -6.79 21.63
C LYS A 76 4.73 -6.78 20.11
N ALA A 77 4.03 -7.69 19.42
CA ALA A 77 4.19 -7.97 17.98
C ALA A 77 3.91 -6.76 17.06
N VAL A 78 3.08 -5.80 17.49
CA VAL A 78 2.76 -4.62 16.68
C VAL A 78 3.89 -3.57 16.73
N GLY A 79 4.61 -3.45 17.85
CA GLY A 79 5.68 -2.45 18.01
C GLY A 79 7.00 -2.81 17.33
N ILE A 80 7.31 -4.11 17.19
CA ILE A 80 8.58 -4.59 16.61
C ILE A 80 8.62 -4.36 15.08
N ALA A 81 7.51 -4.56 14.39
CA ALA A 81 7.40 -4.30 12.95
C ALA A 81 7.46 -2.81 12.58
N MET A 82 7.22 -1.91 13.55
CA MET A 82 7.20 -0.46 13.33
C MET A 82 8.49 0.26 13.71
N LYS A 83 9.53 -0.45 14.20
CA LYS A 83 10.83 0.18 14.49
C LYS A 83 11.60 0.44 13.20
N ALA A 84 11.84 1.71 12.89
CA ALA A 84 12.70 2.12 11.79
C ALA A 84 14.16 1.71 12.06
N GLY A 85 14.86 1.20 11.04
CA GLY A 85 16.28 0.84 11.13
C GLY A 85 16.75 -0.20 10.09
N PRO A 86 18.06 -0.53 10.09
CA PRO A 86 18.65 -1.53 9.19
C PRO A 86 18.03 -2.93 9.35
N GLU A 87 17.50 -3.24 10.53
CA GLU A 87 16.87 -4.51 10.90
C GLU A 87 15.42 -4.66 10.38
N ARG A 88 14.84 -3.61 9.77
CA ARG A 88 13.44 -3.61 9.28
C ARG A 88 13.13 -4.77 8.33
N MET A 89 14.10 -5.14 7.49
CA MET A 89 13.93 -6.20 6.49
C MET A 89 13.92 -7.57 7.16
N GLU A 90 14.71 -7.75 8.21
CA GLU A 90 14.75 -8.99 8.99
C GLU A 90 13.47 -9.14 9.85
N ASN A 91 13.00 -8.03 10.42
CA ASN A 91 11.74 -8.01 11.17
C ASN A 91 10.52 -8.27 10.28
N ALA A 92 10.50 -7.75 9.05
CA ALA A 92 9.47 -8.05 8.07
C ALA A 92 9.51 -9.52 7.63
N LYS A 93 10.70 -10.07 7.39
CA LYS A 93 10.89 -11.50 7.08
C LYS A 93 10.40 -12.39 8.21
N GLU A 94 10.78 -12.10 9.46
CA GLU A 94 10.38 -12.86 10.64
C GLU A 94 8.86 -12.79 10.84
N ALA A 95 8.22 -11.62 10.60
CA ALA A 95 6.77 -11.47 10.67
C ALA A 95 6.05 -12.33 9.61
N VAL A 96 6.56 -12.39 8.38
CA VAL A 96 6.01 -13.28 7.34
C VAL A 96 6.24 -14.75 7.69
N LYS A 97 7.43 -15.13 8.14
CA LYS A 97 7.75 -16.51 8.55
C LYS A 97 6.84 -17.00 9.68
N LEU A 98 6.56 -16.14 10.65
CA LEU A 98 5.63 -16.41 11.74
C LEU A 98 4.19 -16.52 11.24
N HIS A 99 3.78 -15.66 10.30
CA HIS A 99 2.48 -15.78 9.64
C HIS A 99 2.33 -17.12 8.91
N THR A 100 3.27 -17.51 8.06
CA THR A 100 3.21 -18.78 7.31
C THR A 100 3.11 -19.97 8.27
N ARG A 101 3.93 -20.00 9.33
CA ARG A 101 3.87 -21.05 10.37
C ARG A 101 2.52 -21.10 11.10
N LEU A 102 1.95 -19.95 11.41
CA LEU A 102 0.64 -19.86 12.09
C LEU A 102 -0.51 -20.27 11.13
N LEU A 103 -0.34 -20.10 9.81
CA LEU A 103 -1.30 -20.49 8.79
C LEU A 103 -1.29 -22.00 8.54
N GLU A 104 -0.09 -22.57 8.40
CA GLU A 104 0.14 -24.02 8.29
C GLU A 104 -0.36 -24.82 9.51
N LYS A 105 -0.40 -24.19 10.69
CA LYS A 105 -0.90 -24.80 11.93
C LYS A 105 -2.39 -24.54 12.19
N GLY A 106 -3.13 -24.00 11.20
CA GLY A 106 -4.57 -23.78 11.30
C GLY A 106 -4.99 -22.64 12.25
N PHE A 107 -4.04 -21.81 12.70
CA PHE A 107 -4.27 -20.75 13.67
C PHE A 107 -5.06 -19.57 13.08
N PHE A 108 -4.98 -19.36 11.76
CA PHE A 108 -5.66 -18.24 11.05
C PHE A 108 -7.14 -18.46 10.74
N ASN A 109 -7.75 -19.58 11.13
CA ASN A 109 -9.22 -19.64 11.23
C ASN A 109 -9.77 -18.78 12.39
N VAL A 110 -8.90 -18.14 13.19
CA VAL A 110 -9.28 -17.42 14.42
C VAL A 110 -8.74 -15.97 14.49
N TYR A 111 -7.99 -15.48 13.49
CA TYR A 111 -7.29 -14.17 13.59
C TYR A 111 -7.74 -13.16 12.51
N SER A 112 -8.92 -12.55 12.68
CA SER A 112 -9.42 -11.45 11.84
C SER A 112 -8.56 -10.19 11.95
N SER A 113 -8.04 -9.90 13.15
CA SER A 113 -7.31 -8.66 13.46
C SER A 113 -5.95 -8.51 12.76
N PHE A 114 -5.25 -9.60 12.44
CA PHE A 114 -4.02 -9.52 11.62
C PHE A 114 -4.36 -9.36 10.14
N ASN A 115 -5.46 -9.95 9.68
CA ASN A 115 -5.96 -9.71 8.33
C ASN A 115 -6.42 -8.25 8.19
N GLU A 116 -7.12 -7.70 9.16
CA GLU A 116 -7.50 -6.29 9.24
C GLU A 116 -6.28 -5.38 9.29
N PHE A 117 -5.30 -5.66 10.16
CA PHE A 117 -4.04 -4.91 10.20
C PHE A 117 -3.28 -4.95 8.86
N ARG A 118 -3.22 -6.13 8.21
CA ARG A 118 -2.65 -6.30 6.87
C ARG A 118 -3.41 -5.50 5.83
N MET A 119 -4.75 -5.50 5.87
CA MET A 119 -5.59 -4.72 4.94
C MET A 119 -5.42 -3.21 5.17
N GLU A 120 -5.39 -2.76 6.42
CA GLU A 120 -5.20 -1.36 6.81
C GLU A 120 -3.79 -0.84 6.52
N ASN A 121 -2.78 -1.71 6.58
CA ASN A 121 -1.37 -1.36 6.38
C ASN A 121 -0.79 -2.00 5.12
N HIS A 122 -1.63 -2.45 4.19
CA HIS A 122 -1.23 -3.22 3.00
C HIS A 122 -0.19 -2.46 2.17
N HIS A 123 -0.38 -1.15 1.98
CA HIS A 123 0.56 -0.29 1.26
C HIS A 123 1.94 -0.18 1.94
N LYS A 124 2.00 -0.15 3.29
CA LYS A 124 3.28 -0.12 4.05
C LYS A 124 3.98 -1.47 4.00
N VAL A 125 3.23 -2.56 4.20
CA VAL A 125 3.75 -3.92 4.08
C VAL A 125 4.22 -4.18 2.64
N ALA A 126 3.44 -3.80 1.63
CA ALA A 126 3.81 -3.91 0.22
C ALA A 126 5.07 -3.11 -0.11
N SER A 127 5.15 -1.84 0.30
CA SER A 127 6.36 -1.02 0.09
C SER A 127 7.60 -1.52 0.84
N TRP A 128 7.46 -2.18 2.00
CA TRP A 128 8.58 -2.79 2.72
C TRP A 128 9.03 -4.13 2.13
N THR A 129 8.14 -4.79 1.41
CA THR A 129 8.39 -6.06 0.73
C THR A 129 8.80 -5.86 -0.74
N ASP A 130 8.75 -4.62 -1.22
CA ASP A 130 9.07 -4.26 -2.60
C ASP A 130 10.56 -4.50 -2.93
N GLY A 131 10.79 -5.44 -3.84
CA GLY A 131 12.12 -5.95 -4.17
C GLY A 131 12.69 -7.03 -3.25
N ASN A 132 11.90 -7.58 -2.32
CA ASN A 132 12.28 -8.80 -1.64
C ASN A 132 11.99 -10.00 -2.54
N THR A 133 13.02 -10.47 -3.24
CA THR A 133 12.93 -11.60 -4.18
C THR A 133 12.36 -12.88 -3.57
N GLU A 134 12.56 -13.13 -2.27
CA GLU A 134 12.03 -14.31 -1.59
C GLU A 134 10.51 -14.23 -1.43
N LEU A 135 10.01 -13.08 -1.00
CA LEU A 135 8.56 -12.83 -0.88
C LEU A 135 7.86 -12.77 -2.24
N MET A 136 8.51 -12.19 -3.25
CA MET A 136 8.00 -12.21 -4.62
C MET A 136 7.87 -13.64 -5.13
N ARG A 137 8.85 -14.52 -4.85
CA ARG A 137 8.79 -15.94 -5.21
C ARG A 137 7.67 -16.65 -4.47
N GLU A 138 7.54 -16.45 -3.16
CA GLU A 138 6.48 -17.07 -2.35
C GLU A 138 5.08 -16.63 -2.81
N ALA A 139 4.87 -15.34 -3.03
CA ALA A 139 3.62 -14.81 -3.58
C ALA A 139 3.32 -15.37 -4.97
N THR A 140 4.34 -15.51 -5.82
CA THR A 140 4.21 -16.13 -7.15
C THR A 140 3.79 -17.59 -7.05
N VAL A 141 4.45 -18.39 -6.20
CA VAL A 141 4.09 -19.80 -5.96
C VAL A 141 2.64 -19.90 -5.49
N ASN A 142 2.24 -19.09 -4.51
CA ASN A 142 0.88 -19.13 -3.96
C ASN A 142 -0.19 -18.72 -4.99
N HIS A 143 0.09 -17.70 -5.81
CA HIS A 143 -0.82 -17.29 -6.89
C HIS A 143 -1.04 -18.43 -7.90
N PHE A 144 0.04 -19.03 -8.40
CA PHE A 144 -0.05 -20.08 -9.40
C PHE A 144 -0.56 -21.40 -8.83
N ARG A 145 -0.28 -21.72 -7.56
CA ARG A 145 -0.90 -22.82 -6.83
C ARG A 145 -2.42 -22.64 -6.72
N ALA A 146 -2.90 -21.45 -6.39
CA ALA A 146 -4.34 -21.19 -6.37
C ALA A 146 -4.97 -21.35 -7.76
N LEU A 147 -4.26 -20.91 -8.81
CA LEU A 147 -4.70 -21.10 -10.19
C LEU A 147 -4.71 -22.57 -10.62
N HIS A 148 -3.74 -23.36 -10.15
CA HIS A 148 -3.63 -24.81 -10.36
C HIS A 148 -4.88 -25.55 -9.87
N PHE A 149 -5.25 -25.33 -8.60
CA PHE A 149 -6.47 -25.90 -8.04
C PHE A 149 -7.74 -25.38 -8.72
N LYS A 150 -7.76 -24.09 -9.11
CA LYS A 150 -8.91 -23.52 -9.85
C LYS A 150 -9.12 -24.19 -11.21
N ARG A 151 -8.08 -24.81 -11.79
CA ARG A 151 -8.17 -25.59 -13.04
C ARG A 151 -8.68 -27.02 -12.83
N GLY A 152 -9.02 -27.40 -11.60
CA GLY A 152 -9.60 -28.71 -11.29
C GLY A 152 -8.59 -29.76 -10.84
N ALA A 153 -7.38 -29.34 -10.46
CA ALA A 153 -6.41 -30.26 -9.84
C ALA A 153 -6.91 -30.73 -8.48
N ASP A 154 -6.76 -32.02 -8.19
CA ASP A 154 -7.05 -32.59 -6.87
C ASP A 154 -5.86 -32.42 -5.89
N ASP A 155 -4.64 -32.26 -6.42
CA ASP A 155 -3.40 -32.09 -5.68
C ASP A 155 -2.35 -31.25 -6.44
N GLU A 156 -1.12 -31.17 -5.92
CA GLU A 156 0.01 -30.43 -6.53
C GLU A 156 0.95 -31.34 -7.34
N SER A 157 0.54 -32.57 -7.70
CA SER A 157 1.44 -33.57 -8.32
C SER A 157 2.01 -33.13 -9.68
N ASP A 158 1.25 -32.36 -10.44
CA ASP A 158 1.63 -31.78 -11.73
C ASP A 158 1.88 -30.27 -11.65
N PHE A 159 1.94 -29.70 -10.43
CA PHE A 159 2.28 -28.29 -10.23
C PHE A 159 3.79 -28.09 -10.19
N VAL A 160 4.31 -27.24 -11.08
CA VAL A 160 5.71 -26.80 -11.05
C VAL A 160 5.73 -25.28 -10.95
N CYS A 161 6.56 -24.73 -10.06
CA CYS A 161 6.87 -23.31 -10.03
C CYS A 161 8.33 -23.12 -9.60
N ARG A 162 9.23 -22.98 -10.57
CA ARG A 162 10.66 -22.76 -10.35
C ARG A 162 11.11 -21.39 -10.83
N PHE A 163 12.21 -20.90 -10.27
CA PHE A 163 12.69 -19.55 -10.53
C PHE A 163 14.10 -19.53 -11.08
N GLU A 164 14.35 -18.67 -12.04
CA GLU A 164 15.69 -18.40 -12.56
C GLU A 164 16.05 -16.92 -12.38
N ALA A 165 17.35 -16.68 -12.20
CA ALA A 165 17.89 -15.33 -12.26
C ALA A 165 17.67 -14.76 -13.66
N ARG A 166 17.23 -13.51 -13.73
CA ARG A 166 17.06 -12.83 -15.02
C ARG A 166 18.43 -12.63 -15.70
N PRO A 167 18.61 -13.07 -16.96
CA PRO A 167 19.76 -12.71 -17.77
C PRO A 167 19.97 -11.18 -17.85
N ARG A 168 21.24 -10.72 -17.73
CA ARG A 168 21.58 -9.29 -17.64
C ARG A 168 21.22 -8.49 -18.91
N ASP A 169 21.13 -9.18 -20.03
CA ASP A 169 20.83 -8.71 -21.38
C ASP A 169 19.34 -8.46 -21.63
N LEU A 170 18.44 -8.96 -20.78
CA LEU A 170 16.99 -8.79 -20.94
C LEU A 170 16.40 -7.47 -20.37
N GLY A 171 17.24 -6.53 -19.95
CA GLY A 171 16.83 -5.22 -19.38
C GLY A 171 15.99 -5.31 -18.08
N GLY A 172 15.65 -4.16 -17.49
CA GLY A 172 14.82 -4.06 -16.28
C GLY A 172 15.57 -4.12 -14.94
N SER A 173 14.82 -4.10 -13.83
CA SER A 173 15.34 -4.10 -12.45
C SER A 173 16.01 -5.43 -12.08
N ARG A 174 17.12 -5.37 -11.31
CA ARG A 174 17.79 -6.55 -10.71
C ARG A 174 16.90 -7.35 -9.75
N LYS A 175 15.75 -6.79 -9.36
CA LYS A 175 14.77 -7.41 -8.45
C LYS A 175 13.72 -8.26 -9.18
N ASN A 176 13.65 -8.17 -10.52
CA ASN A 176 12.73 -8.98 -11.32
C ASN A 176 13.19 -10.45 -11.32
N THR A 177 12.24 -11.39 -11.24
CA THR A 177 12.50 -12.84 -11.26
C THR A 177 11.77 -13.48 -12.43
N LEU A 178 12.41 -14.46 -13.09
CA LEU A 178 11.74 -15.32 -14.06
C LEU A 178 11.14 -16.50 -13.33
N ALA A 179 9.85 -16.74 -13.51
CA ALA A 179 9.16 -17.92 -13.01
C ALA A 179 8.82 -18.84 -14.18
N TYR A 180 9.06 -20.13 -14.04
CA TYR A 180 8.62 -21.16 -14.96
C TYR A 180 7.58 -21.98 -14.25
N VAL A 181 6.36 -21.97 -14.78
CA VAL A 181 5.19 -22.52 -14.10
C VAL A 181 4.50 -23.52 -15.01
N GLN A 182 4.21 -24.69 -14.46
CA GLN A 182 3.34 -25.69 -15.09
C GLN A 182 2.12 -25.86 -14.21
N LEU A 183 0.95 -25.62 -14.78
CA LEU A 183 -0.35 -25.77 -14.12
C LEU A 183 -1.05 -27.06 -14.56
N HIS A 184 -2.14 -27.39 -13.88
CA HIS A 184 -2.92 -28.57 -14.17
C HIS A 184 -3.36 -28.63 -15.63
N GLY A 185 -3.11 -29.78 -16.26
CA GLY A 185 -3.39 -30.03 -17.66
C GLY A 185 -2.40 -29.40 -18.65
N GLU A 186 -1.39 -28.67 -18.19
CA GLU A 186 -0.32 -28.15 -19.05
C GLU A 186 0.78 -29.21 -19.24
N LYS A 187 1.28 -29.30 -20.48
CA LYS A 187 2.34 -30.25 -20.85
C LYS A 187 3.75 -29.67 -20.69
N GLU A 188 3.87 -28.36 -20.67
CA GLU A 188 5.13 -27.63 -20.66
C GLU A 188 5.06 -26.45 -19.68
N GLU A 189 6.20 -26.04 -19.17
CA GLU A 189 6.32 -24.86 -18.32
C GLU A 189 6.13 -23.57 -19.14
N THR A 190 5.25 -22.70 -18.68
CA THR A 190 5.12 -21.34 -19.21
C THR A 190 6.05 -20.39 -18.46
N LYS A 191 6.78 -19.56 -19.22
CA LYS A 191 7.71 -18.56 -18.67
C LYS A 191 6.99 -17.25 -18.35
N TYR A 192 7.06 -16.82 -17.10
CA TYR A 192 6.50 -15.57 -16.59
C TYR A 192 7.59 -14.62 -16.11
N ASN A 193 7.35 -13.31 -16.31
CA ASN A 193 8.20 -12.24 -15.81
C ASN A 193 7.57 -11.62 -14.56
N VAL A 194 8.12 -11.91 -13.39
CA VAL A 194 7.61 -11.44 -12.10
C VAL A 194 8.29 -10.12 -11.75
N LYS A 195 7.51 -9.03 -11.80
CA LYS A 195 7.99 -7.66 -11.57
C LYS A 195 7.72 -7.15 -10.14
N TYR A 196 6.53 -7.37 -9.58
CA TYR A 196 6.13 -6.91 -8.24
C TYR A 196 4.93 -7.72 -7.69
N ILE A 197 4.59 -7.56 -6.40
CA ILE A 197 3.36 -8.09 -5.80
C ILE A 197 2.21 -7.14 -6.19
N ALA A 198 1.43 -7.54 -7.19
CA ALA A 198 0.34 -6.71 -7.72
C ALA A 198 -0.89 -6.72 -6.81
N THR A 199 -1.63 -5.60 -6.82
CA THR A 199 -3.02 -5.53 -6.34
C THR A 199 -3.95 -6.21 -7.34
N LYS A 200 -5.20 -6.50 -6.93
CA LYS A 200 -6.20 -7.09 -7.83
C LYS A 200 -6.45 -6.15 -9.01
N TRP A 201 -6.30 -6.67 -10.24
CA TRP A 201 -6.67 -5.94 -11.45
C TRP A 201 -8.15 -5.54 -11.42
N CYS A 202 -8.45 -4.33 -11.87
CA CYS A 202 -9.82 -3.84 -11.99
C CYS A 202 -10.32 -4.08 -13.42
N ASP A 203 -11.20 -5.06 -13.62
CA ASP A 203 -11.75 -5.41 -14.95
C ASP A 203 -12.55 -4.27 -15.61
N ASN A 204 -12.86 -3.22 -14.85
CA ASN A 204 -13.50 -2.01 -15.36
C ASN A 204 -12.51 -0.99 -15.91
N PHE A 205 -11.20 -1.19 -15.77
CA PHE A 205 -10.21 -0.31 -16.40
C PHE A 205 -10.00 -0.72 -17.86
N VAL A 206 -10.07 0.26 -18.76
CA VAL A 206 -9.71 0.10 -20.17
C VAL A 206 -8.49 0.98 -20.44
N PRO A 207 -7.30 0.41 -20.67
CA PRO A 207 -6.11 1.19 -21.01
C PRO A 207 -6.29 1.85 -22.38
N ILE A 208 -5.62 2.99 -22.61
CA ILE A 208 -5.67 3.69 -23.90
C ILE A 208 -5.24 2.78 -25.04
N SER A 209 -4.23 1.93 -24.81
CA SER A 209 -3.74 0.95 -25.79
C SER A 209 -4.80 -0.03 -26.28
N HIS A 210 -5.93 -0.16 -25.57
CA HIS A 210 -7.05 -1.02 -25.94
C HIS A 210 -8.30 -0.25 -26.40
N ILE A 211 -8.20 1.07 -26.56
CA ILE A 211 -9.27 1.89 -27.18
C ILE A 211 -8.98 1.92 -28.68
N GLU A 212 -9.99 1.61 -29.50
CA GLU A 212 -9.87 1.70 -30.96
C GLU A 212 -9.45 3.12 -31.36
N GLU A 213 -8.59 3.25 -32.36
CA GLU A 213 -7.95 4.52 -32.74
C GLU A 213 -8.96 5.64 -33.01
N GLU A 214 -10.09 5.30 -33.64
CA GLU A 214 -11.18 6.21 -33.96
C GLU A 214 -12.00 6.66 -32.74
N ASP A 215 -11.90 5.93 -31.62
CA ASP A 215 -12.62 6.18 -30.38
C ASP A 215 -11.78 6.92 -29.32
N VAL A 216 -10.47 7.11 -29.56
CA VAL A 216 -9.61 7.88 -28.65
C VAL A 216 -10.02 9.35 -28.67
N SER A 217 -10.73 9.77 -27.62
CA SER A 217 -11.22 11.15 -27.51
C SER A 217 -10.20 12.10 -26.88
N ALA A 218 -10.10 13.31 -27.43
CA ALA A 218 -9.28 14.39 -26.86
C ALA A 218 -9.66 14.72 -25.41
N ASP A 219 -10.93 14.50 -25.03
CA ASP A 219 -11.43 14.72 -23.67
C ASP A 219 -10.67 13.87 -22.62
N ILE A 220 -10.54 12.56 -22.85
CA ILE A 220 -9.80 11.66 -21.96
C ILE A 220 -8.32 12.05 -21.90
N LEU A 221 -7.73 12.41 -23.03
CA LEU A 221 -6.32 12.83 -23.10
C LEU A 221 -6.10 14.14 -22.32
N VAL A 222 -7.03 15.10 -22.40
CA VAL A 222 -7.01 16.34 -21.62
C VAL A 222 -7.15 16.05 -20.13
N GLN A 223 -8.05 15.15 -19.73
CA GLN A 223 -8.20 14.72 -18.33
C GLN A 223 -6.90 14.14 -17.77
N ILE A 224 -6.23 13.25 -18.52
CA ILE A 224 -4.95 12.63 -18.12
C ILE A 224 -3.84 13.67 -18.02
N LEU A 225 -3.74 14.59 -18.99
CA LEU A 225 -2.79 15.69 -18.96
C LEU A 225 -3.02 16.61 -17.75
N LEU A 226 -4.28 16.92 -17.43
CA LEU A 226 -4.65 17.74 -16.29
C LEU A 226 -4.18 17.08 -14.97
N LEU A 227 -4.48 15.79 -14.79
CA LEU A 227 -4.05 15.03 -13.60
C LEU A 227 -2.52 14.91 -13.53
N GLY A 228 -1.87 14.51 -14.62
CA GLY A 228 -0.40 14.39 -14.71
C GLY A 228 0.33 15.68 -14.39
N THR A 229 -0.16 16.79 -14.93
CA THR A 229 0.46 18.10 -14.75
C THR A 229 0.32 18.59 -13.31
N PHE A 230 -0.91 18.64 -12.81
CA PHE A 230 -1.23 19.39 -11.59
C PHE A 230 -1.20 18.55 -10.32
N LEU A 231 -1.19 17.22 -10.44
CA LEU A 231 -0.89 16.31 -9.33
C LEU A 231 0.57 15.80 -9.38
N PHE A 232 1.39 16.31 -10.32
CA PHE A 232 2.78 15.90 -10.50
C PHE A 232 2.95 14.39 -10.63
N ILE A 233 2.14 13.81 -11.52
CA ILE A 233 2.15 12.38 -11.84
C ILE A 233 2.91 12.19 -13.16
N ASP A 234 3.73 11.16 -13.21
CA ASP A 234 4.55 10.72 -14.34
C ASP A 234 4.30 9.23 -14.62
N ASP A 235 4.94 8.71 -15.67
CA ASP A 235 4.78 7.34 -16.16
C ASP A 235 3.35 7.03 -16.66
N LEU A 236 2.69 8.05 -17.20
CA LEU A 236 1.37 7.93 -17.81
C LEU A 236 1.52 7.46 -19.27
N HIS A 237 1.83 6.19 -19.48
CA HIS A 237 1.83 5.59 -20.81
C HIS A 237 0.51 4.87 -21.11
N SER A 238 0.31 4.42 -22.35
CA SER A 238 -0.96 3.90 -22.86
C SER A 238 -1.54 2.71 -22.09
N ASP A 239 -0.70 1.91 -21.41
CA ASP A 239 -1.13 0.82 -20.52
C ASP A 239 -1.43 1.24 -19.07
N ASN A 240 -0.89 2.37 -18.61
CA ASN A 240 -0.99 2.83 -17.21
C ASN A 240 -2.16 3.79 -16.98
N CYS A 241 -2.69 4.35 -18.06
CA CYS A 241 -3.81 5.28 -18.04
C CYS A 241 -4.81 4.95 -19.15
N GLY A 242 -6.04 5.47 -19.01
CA GLY A 242 -7.15 5.17 -19.89
C GLY A 242 -8.47 5.65 -19.33
N GLN A 243 -9.50 4.83 -19.47
CA GLN A 243 -10.86 5.19 -19.03
C GLN A 243 -11.51 4.09 -18.22
N TRP A 244 -12.52 4.47 -17.44
CA TRP A 244 -13.44 3.49 -16.87
C TRP A 244 -14.39 2.96 -17.95
N LYS A 245 -14.56 1.64 -17.99
CA LYS A 245 -15.38 0.93 -18.97
C LYS A 245 -16.81 1.49 -18.98
N GLY A 246 -17.27 1.87 -20.17
CA GLY A 246 -18.61 2.43 -20.37
C GLY A 246 -18.75 3.90 -19.96
N THR A 247 -17.65 4.58 -19.66
CA THR A 247 -17.63 6.03 -19.36
C THR A 247 -16.55 6.74 -20.18
N LYS A 248 -16.50 8.07 -20.10
CA LYS A 248 -15.39 8.91 -20.60
C LYS A 248 -14.57 9.51 -19.47
N GLU A 249 -14.59 8.87 -18.31
CA GLU A 249 -13.81 9.31 -17.16
C GLU A 249 -12.40 8.72 -17.22
N ALA A 250 -11.39 9.57 -17.09
CA ALA A 250 -10.02 9.13 -16.99
C ALA A 250 -9.78 8.19 -15.80
N ALA A 251 -8.93 7.19 -16.03
CA ALA A 251 -8.46 6.23 -15.04
C ALA A 251 -6.94 6.13 -15.12
N ILE A 252 -6.28 6.10 -13.96
CA ILE A 252 -4.84 5.89 -13.83
C ILE A 252 -4.65 4.73 -12.85
N VAL A 253 -3.96 3.68 -13.29
CA VAL A 253 -3.81 2.42 -12.52
C VAL A 253 -2.40 2.21 -12.00
N ASP A 254 -1.40 2.83 -12.64
CA ASP A 254 -0.01 2.84 -12.21
C ASP A 254 0.60 4.19 -12.53
N PHE A 255 1.50 4.66 -11.67
CA PHE A 255 2.14 5.95 -11.85
C PHE A 255 3.37 6.16 -10.96
N MET A 256 4.21 7.11 -11.37
CA MET A 256 5.33 7.59 -10.57
C MET A 256 5.12 9.06 -10.18
N PRO A 257 5.29 9.45 -8.91
CA PRO A 257 5.33 10.87 -8.57
C PRO A 257 6.60 11.51 -9.14
N ARG A 258 6.49 12.73 -9.67
CA ARG A 258 7.64 13.55 -10.07
C ARG A 258 7.82 14.75 -9.13
N ALA A 259 8.95 15.44 -9.28
CA ALA A 259 9.24 16.64 -8.51
C ALA A 259 8.13 17.71 -8.71
N TYR A 260 7.62 18.23 -7.61
CA TYR A 260 6.62 19.29 -7.62
C TYR A 260 7.27 20.65 -7.88
N THR A 261 6.51 21.54 -8.52
CA THR A 261 6.96 22.91 -8.82
C THR A 261 5.77 23.86 -8.89
N SER A 262 5.98 25.13 -8.56
CA SER A 262 4.95 26.16 -8.77
C SER A 262 5.09 26.70 -10.20
N TYR A 263 4.05 26.55 -11.02
CA TYR A 263 4.09 27.02 -12.40
C TYR A 263 3.87 28.53 -12.45
N THR A 264 4.68 29.22 -13.23
CA THR A 264 4.50 30.63 -13.57
C THR A 264 3.45 30.81 -14.67
N ASN A 265 3.41 29.89 -15.64
CA ASN A 265 2.42 29.87 -16.71
C ASN A 265 1.67 28.52 -16.72
N VAL A 266 0.55 28.47 -15.98
CA VAL A 266 -0.29 27.28 -15.84
C VAL A 266 -0.98 26.86 -17.15
N LYS A 267 -1.29 27.82 -18.03
CA LYS A 267 -1.86 27.52 -19.35
C LYS A 267 -0.87 26.75 -20.21
N LYS A 268 0.37 27.26 -20.29
CA LYS A 268 1.47 26.58 -20.98
C LYS A 268 1.73 25.22 -20.36
N ALA A 269 1.75 25.13 -19.03
CA ALA A 269 1.92 23.85 -18.34
C ALA A 269 0.82 22.84 -18.70
N LEU A 270 -0.45 23.24 -18.81
CA LEU A 270 -1.51 22.33 -19.22
C LEU A 270 -1.40 21.88 -20.69
N LEU A 271 -1.09 22.81 -21.60
CA LEU A 271 -1.12 22.55 -23.04
C LEU A 271 0.12 21.81 -23.55
N ASP A 272 1.29 22.09 -22.96
CA ASP A 272 2.61 21.63 -23.43
C ASP A 272 3.19 20.48 -22.60
N ASN A 273 2.49 19.98 -21.58
CA ASN A 273 3.04 18.94 -20.69
C ASN A 273 2.96 17.52 -21.29
N SER A 274 3.64 17.31 -22.42
CA SER A 274 3.95 15.96 -22.91
C SER A 274 4.99 15.25 -22.02
N SER A 275 5.65 15.96 -21.10
CA SER A 275 6.75 15.39 -20.30
C SER A 275 6.31 14.33 -19.29
N SER A 276 5.03 14.29 -18.96
CA SER A 276 4.45 13.31 -18.01
C SER A 276 3.84 12.08 -18.70
N VAL A 277 3.81 12.06 -20.03
CA VAL A 277 2.93 11.18 -20.80
C VAL A 277 3.64 10.65 -22.04
N TYR A 278 3.75 9.33 -22.15
CA TYR A 278 4.40 8.69 -23.30
C TYR A 278 3.36 8.40 -24.36
N TRP A 279 3.02 9.44 -25.13
CA TRP A 279 2.01 9.35 -26.18
C TRP A 279 2.53 8.73 -27.47
N GLU A 280 1.73 7.83 -28.03
CA GLU A 280 1.87 7.38 -29.41
C GLU A 280 1.35 8.46 -30.38
N ALA A 281 1.77 8.40 -31.65
CA ALA A 281 1.41 9.40 -32.66
C ALA A 281 -0.10 9.64 -32.76
N ILE A 282 -0.90 8.58 -32.63
CA ILE A 282 -2.36 8.65 -32.67
C ILE A 282 -2.97 9.52 -31.56
N HIS A 283 -2.38 9.53 -30.35
CA HIS A 283 -2.86 10.35 -29.24
C HIS A 283 -2.49 11.81 -29.45
N ILE A 284 -1.32 12.06 -30.03
CA ILE A 284 -0.87 13.41 -30.41
C ILE A 284 -1.81 13.95 -31.48
N ASP A 285 -2.11 13.18 -32.52
CA ASP A 285 -3.02 13.56 -33.61
C ASP A 285 -4.44 13.88 -33.08
N ALA A 286 -4.94 13.07 -32.14
CA ALA A 286 -6.24 13.32 -31.50
C ALA A 286 -6.26 14.65 -30.72
N LEU A 287 -5.17 14.99 -30.02
CA LEU A 287 -5.02 16.27 -29.33
C LEU A 287 -4.83 17.44 -30.29
N GLU A 288 -4.07 17.28 -31.37
CA GLU A 288 -3.81 18.33 -32.36
C GLU A 288 -5.04 18.68 -33.20
N LYS A 289 -5.91 17.70 -33.47
CA LYS A 289 -7.24 17.95 -34.08
C LYS A 289 -8.15 18.79 -33.19
N CYS A 290 -7.88 18.84 -31.88
CA CYS A 290 -8.66 19.62 -30.91
C CYS A 290 -8.00 20.99 -30.69
N ASN A 291 -8.72 22.06 -31.07
CA ASN A 291 -8.18 23.41 -30.90
C ASN A 291 -7.98 23.76 -29.41
N GLU A 292 -7.08 24.71 -29.17
CA GLU A 292 -6.69 25.14 -27.82
C GLU A 292 -7.89 25.53 -26.95
N LYS A 293 -8.84 26.30 -27.50
CA LYS A 293 -10.03 26.74 -26.77
C LYS A 293 -10.84 25.54 -26.26
N SER A 294 -11.07 24.56 -27.11
CA SER A 294 -11.83 23.35 -26.76
C SER A 294 -11.13 22.55 -25.66
N ARG A 295 -9.81 22.44 -25.72
CA ARG A 295 -9.01 21.78 -24.68
C ARG A 295 -9.11 22.50 -23.33
N LEU A 296 -9.12 23.84 -23.32
CA LEU A 296 -9.26 24.63 -22.11
C LEU A 296 -10.67 24.51 -21.50
N GLU A 297 -11.72 24.50 -22.34
CA GLU A 297 -13.08 24.25 -21.88
C GLU A 297 -13.25 22.84 -21.27
N MET A 298 -12.71 21.80 -21.93
CA MET A 298 -12.69 20.44 -21.37
C MET A 298 -12.01 20.40 -19.99
N ALA A 299 -10.83 21.02 -19.87
CA ALA A 299 -10.11 21.09 -18.60
C ALA A 299 -10.92 21.80 -17.50
N LYS A 300 -11.62 22.88 -17.85
CA LYS A 300 -12.50 23.62 -16.93
C LYS A 300 -13.68 22.79 -16.47
N GLU A 301 -14.37 22.13 -17.39
CA GLU A 301 -15.48 21.22 -17.06
C GLU A 301 -15.02 20.10 -16.13
N CYS A 302 -13.84 19.52 -16.40
CA CYS A 302 -13.24 18.48 -15.57
C CYS A 302 -12.91 18.97 -14.16
N LEU A 303 -12.24 20.13 -14.03
CA LEU A 303 -11.91 20.71 -12.72
C LEU A 303 -13.16 20.99 -11.89
N LYS A 304 -14.20 21.55 -12.52
CA LYS A 304 -15.48 21.82 -11.87
C LYS A 304 -16.16 20.54 -11.43
N LYS A 305 -16.20 19.53 -12.30
CA LYS A 305 -16.85 18.24 -12.05
C LYS A 305 -16.17 17.46 -10.92
N TRP A 306 -14.84 17.43 -10.90
CA TRP A 306 -14.10 16.69 -9.90
C TRP A 306 -14.06 17.39 -8.54
N ASP A 307 -14.34 18.70 -8.51
CA ASP A 307 -14.19 19.53 -7.31
C ASP A 307 -12.79 19.33 -6.69
N LEU A 308 -11.77 19.31 -7.57
CA LEU A 308 -10.47 18.69 -7.27
C LEU A 308 -9.76 19.35 -6.08
N LEU A 309 -9.86 20.68 -5.94
CA LEU A 309 -9.30 21.42 -4.80
C LEU A 309 -9.89 20.95 -3.47
N SER A 310 -11.22 20.88 -3.38
CA SER A 310 -11.95 20.40 -2.21
C SER A 310 -11.60 18.93 -1.92
N LYS A 311 -11.51 18.08 -2.95
CA LYS A 311 -11.08 16.67 -2.77
C LYS A 311 -9.68 16.55 -2.21
N ILE A 312 -8.74 17.40 -2.62
CA ILE A 312 -7.38 17.42 -2.07
C ILE A 312 -7.38 17.88 -0.61
N GLU A 313 -8.20 18.87 -0.25
CA GLU A 313 -8.35 19.30 1.14
C GLU A 313 -8.92 18.19 2.02
N MET A 314 -10.00 17.56 1.57
CA MET A 314 -10.59 16.40 2.26
C MET A 314 -9.56 15.27 2.42
N ALA A 315 -8.81 14.94 1.37
CA ALA A 315 -7.79 13.90 1.44
C ALA A 315 -6.68 14.28 2.44
N ASN A 316 -6.22 15.53 2.43
CA ASN A 316 -5.21 16.02 3.37
C ASN A 316 -5.67 15.94 4.83
N GLU A 317 -6.94 16.24 5.10
CA GLU A 317 -7.55 16.08 6.43
C GLU A 317 -7.63 14.61 6.85
N GLN A 318 -8.08 13.74 5.95
CA GLN A 318 -8.21 12.30 6.21
C GLN A 318 -6.87 11.63 6.49
N ILE A 319 -5.79 12.06 5.82
CA ILE A 319 -4.45 11.50 6.07
C ILE A 319 -3.75 12.11 7.29
N LYS A 320 -4.28 13.19 7.89
CA LYS A 320 -3.67 13.89 9.03
C LYS A 320 -3.31 12.96 10.21
N PRO A 321 -4.18 12.03 10.67
CA PRO A 321 -3.82 11.08 11.73
C PRO A 321 -2.64 10.17 11.33
N VAL A 322 -2.51 9.85 10.03
CA VAL A 322 -1.38 9.07 9.51
C VAL A 322 -0.09 9.89 9.54
N LYS A 323 -0.16 11.16 9.10
CA LYS A 323 0.98 12.11 9.15
C LYS A 323 1.50 12.26 10.58
N ASP A 324 0.60 12.43 11.55
CA ASP A 324 0.98 12.57 12.96
C ASP A 324 1.61 11.31 13.54
N ARG A 325 1.13 10.12 13.13
CA ARG A 325 1.77 8.84 13.49
C ARG A 325 3.18 8.72 12.89
N MET A 326 3.36 9.09 11.62
CA MET A 326 4.67 9.03 10.95
C MET A 326 5.68 9.97 11.60
N LYS A 327 5.26 11.20 11.95
CA LYS A 327 6.08 12.15 12.72
C LYS A 327 6.57 11.55 14.04
N ARG A 328 5.66 10.94 14.82
CA ARG A 328 6.01 10.31 16.11
C ARG A 328 6.98 9.13 15.97
N GLN A 329 7.04 8.51 14.80
CA GLN A 329 7.87 7.34 14.53
C GLN A 329 9.17 7.69 13.79
N ASP A 330 9.45 8.97 13.57
CA ASP A 330 10.63 9.47 12.84
C ASP A 330 10.82 8.82 11.45
N ILE A 331 9.70 8.47 10.80
CA ILE A 331 9.71 7.80 9.49
C ILE A 331 9.82 8.87 8.41
N GLY A 332 11.03 9.28 8.01
CA GLY A 332 11.26 10.27 6.94
C GLY A 332 11.38 9.72 5.52
N PHE A 333 11.12 10.57 4.52
CA PHE A 333 11.57 10.33 3.15
C PHE A 333 13.07 10.58 3.04
N LYS A 334 13.75 9.79 2.19
CA LYS A 334 15.21 9.88 2.04
C LYS A 334 15.60 11.25 1.46
N GLY A 335 16.27 12.07 2.25
CA GLY A 335 16.72 13.43 1.84
C GLY A 335 15.99 14.59 2.53
N PHE A 336 14.99 14.30 3.36
CA PHE A 336 14.26 15.30 4.16
C PHE A 336 14.41 15.01 5.65
N ASN A 337 14.41 16.06 6.47
CA ASN A 337 14.48 15.95 7.93
C ASN A 337 13.15 15.46 8.55
N SER A 338 12.06 15.42 7.77
CA SER A 338 10.74 14.97 8.24
C SER A 338 9.85 14.52 7.05
N PRO A 339 9.07 13.44 7.19
CA PRO A 339 8.16 12.96 6.13
C PRO A 339 7.04 13.93 5.78
N THR A 340 6.71 14.84 6.68
CA THR A 340 5.55 15.71 6.51
C THR A 340 5.86 17.02 5.84
N GLU A 341 7.11 17.47 5.88
CA GLU A 341 7.49 18.73 5.22
C GLU A 341 7.41 18.60 3.70
N GLU A 342 7.92 17.51 3.12
CA GLU A 342 7.82 17.23 1.69
C GLU A 342 6.36 17.07 1.23
N LEU A 343 5.56 16.32 1.98
CA LEU A 343 4.14 16.13 1.67
C LEU A 343 3.33 17.42 1.79
N ASP A 344 3.58 18.22 2.83
CA ASP A 344 2.89 19.50 3.01
C ASP A 344 3.30 20.50 1.90
N GLN A 345 4.58 20.52 1.49
CA GLN A 345 5.05 21.31 0.35
C GLN A 345 4.44 20.85 -0.98
N TYR A 346 4.35 19.54 -1.21
CA TYR A 346 3.66 18.98 -2.36
C TYR A 346 2.20 19.45 -2.41
N ILE A 347 1.45 19.33 -1.29
CA ILE A 347 0.06 19.76 -1.22
C ILE A 347 -0.06 21.27 -1.50
N ILE A 348 0.83 22.09 -0.93
CA ILE A 348 0.86 23.53 -1.20
C ILE A 348 1.04 23.81 -2.70
N ALA A 349 2.04 23.18 -3.33
CA ALA A 349 2.31 23.37 -4.75
C ALA A 349 1.11 22.95 -5.64
N VAL A 350 0.47 21.82 -5.33
CA VAL A 350 -0.74 21.36 -6.02
C VAL A 350 -1.86 22.41 -5.89
N LYS A 351 -2.14 22.87 -4.66
CA LYS A 351 -3.20 23.85 -4.40
C LYS A 351 -2.95 25.17 -5.11
N GLU A 352 -1.72 25.69 -5.04
CA GLU A 352 -1.33 26.92 -5.72
C GLU A 352 -1.57 26.84 -7.22
N ASN A 353 -1.12 25.76 -7.86
CA ASN A 353 -1.24 25.61 -9.31
C ASN A 353 -2.69 25.41 -9.75
N LEU A 354 -3.48 24.61 -9.03
CA LEU A 354 -4.90 24.43 -9.32
C LEU A 354 -5.70 25.72 -9.12
N THR A 355 -5.34 26.54 -8.14
CA THR A 355 -5.97 27.86 -7.93
C THR A 355 -5.64 28.79 -9.10
N LYS A 356 -4.36 28.91 -9.47
CA LYS A 356 -3.93 29.69 -10.64
C LYS A 356 -4.63 29.25 -11.92
N LEU A 357 -4.75 27.93 -12.12
CA LEU A 357 -5.44 27.36 -13.27
C LEU A 357 -6.92 27.70 -13.29
N THR A 358 -7.60 27.59 -12.14
CA THR A 358 -9.02 27.93 -12.00
C THR A 358 -9.28 29.40 -12.31
N VAL A 359 -8.43 30.31 -11.79
CA VAL A 359 -8.52 31.75 -12.09
C VAL A 359 -8.35 31.99 -13.60
N MET A 360 -7.30 31.42 -14.20
CA MET A 360 -7.03 31.56 -15.64
C MET A 360 -8.20 31.10 -16.51
N LEU A 361 -8.79 29.93 -16.20
CA LEU A 361 -9.91 29.38 -16.96
C LEU A 361 -11.22 30.17 -16.80
N ASN A 362 -11.38 30.90 -15.69
CA ASN A 362 -12.53 31.78 -15.47
C ASN A 362 -12.34 33.16 -16.11
N GLU A 363 -11.10 33.65 -16.24
CA GLU A 363 -10.79 34.91 -16.92
C GLU A 363 -10.99 34.83 -18.45
N ILE A 364 -10.85 33.64 -19.04
CA ILE A 364 -11.15 33.42 -20.46
C ILE A 364 -12.61 33.78 -20.78
N ASP A 365 -13.57 33.39 -19.94
CA ASP A 365 -14.99 33.72 -20.15
C ASP A 365 -15.28 35.22 -20.07
N LEU A 366 -14.63 35.92 -19.15
CA LEU A 366 -14.86 37.36 -18.92
C LEU A 366 -14.37 38.20 -20.10
N ASN A 367 -13.27 37.79 -20.73
CA ASN A 367 -12.76 38.43 -21.94
C ASN A 367 -13.63 38.13 -23.17
N GLU A 368 -14.36 37.01 -23.19
CA GLU A 368 -15.33 36.71 -24.27
C GLU A 368 -16.65 37.47 -24.12
N LEU A 369 -17.04 37.85 -22.91
CA LEU A 369 -18.21 38.68 -22.63
C LEU A 369 -17.99 40.17 -22.91
N THR A 370 -16.72 40.63 -22.95
CA THR A 370 -16.36 42.03 -23.21
C THR A 370 -16.02 42.32 -24.68
N VAL A 371 -15.91 41.29 -25.52
CA VAL A 371 -15.62 41.39 -26.97
C VAL A 371 -16.89 41.19 -27.83
N LYS A 372 -18.04 40.94 -27.21
CA LYS A 372 -19.38 41.04 -27.82
C LYS A 372 -20.04 42.34 -27.42
#